data_AF-A0A4R6BWC3-F1
#
_entry.id   AF-A0A4R6BWC3-F1
#
_cell.length_a   1.000
_cell.length_b   1.000
_cell.length_c   1.000
_cell.angle_alpha   90.00
_cell.angle_beta   90.00
_cell.angle_gamma   90.00
#
_symmetry.space_group_name_H-M   'P 1'
#
loop_
_entity.id
_entity.type
_entity.pdbx_description
1 polymer ?
#
loop_
_entity_poly.entity_id
_entity_poly.type
_entity_poly.pdbx_seq_one_letter_code
_entity_poly.pdbx_strand_id
1 'polypeptide(L)'
;MKDNKTIKRINCNEIDKFKGQLIDVREPFEVELGAIKGAKNIPLGNLENELAQIDKNEPIAVYCQVGKRGAKAAELLQNHGYNVVNLEGGYKSYHSSEPLVINSNRTIKDNRKFIEASGMQCPGPILKVKENIDDMQDGEQLEIHVTDTGFCSDIEAWATATGNRVISNEIENNKVKAVIEKGNINQPKLVETKDGATMVVFSGDLDKALASFIIATGAASYGKEVTMFFTFWGLNVIKKQDVKTNKKGLDKVFSYMMPKHAGKLPISKMNMGGIGSRMIRYVMNEKKVDSLEIMIAKAQSMGVKMVACTMSMDIMSVTKEELIDDVSYGGVATYLGDTERANLNLFI
;
A
#
# COMPACT_ATOMS: atom_id res chain seq x y z
N MET A 1 -33.81 -23.59 23.18
CA MET A 1 -32.63 -23.99 22.40
C MET A 1 -32.80 -23.42 21.01
N LYS A 2 -32.02 -22.40 20.61
CA LYS A 2 -32.00 -21.95 19.21
C LYS A 2 -30.98 -22.83 18.51
N ASP A 3 -31.43 -23.68 17.58
CA ASP A 3 -30.56 -24.50 16.76
C ASP A 3 -29.55 -23.60 16.06
N ASN A 4 -28.28 -23.79 16.37
CA ASN A 4 -27.17 -23.03 15.81
C ASN A 4 -26.95 -23.53 14.37
N LYS A 5 -27.84 -23.16 13.45
CA LYS A 5 -27.71 -23.51 12.03
C LYS A 5 -26.49 -22.79 11.47
N THR A 6 -25.42 -23.55 11.24
CA THR A 6 -24.22 -23.03 10.59
C THR A 6 -24.58 -22.46 9.22
N ILE A 7 -24.32 -21.17 9.02
CA ILE A 7 -24.51 -20.49 7.73
C ILE A 7 -23.60 -21.13 6.70
N LYS A 8 -24.19 -21.63 5.61
CA LYS A 8 -23.44 -22.17 4.47
C LYS A 8 -22.69 -21.05 3.78
N ARG A 9 -21.46 -21.33 3.35
CA ARG A 9 -20.56 -20.36 2.75
C ARG A 9 -20.11 -20.86 1.38
N ILE A 10 -19.95 -19.95 0.45
CA ILE A 10 -19.42 -20.21 -0.89
C ILE A 10 -18.27 -19.25 -1.17
N ASN A 11 -17.32 -19.71 -1.98
CA ASN A 11 -16.18 -18.89 -2.40
C ASN A 11 -16.48 -18.14 -3.70
N CYS A 12 -15.66 -17.17 -4.02
CA CYS A 12 -15.79 -16.38 -5.25
C CYS A 12 -15.75 -17.23 -6.53
N ASN A 13 -14.95 -18.29 -6.59
CA ASN A 13 -14.90 -19.19 -7.76
C ASN A 13 -16.19 -19.99 -8.00
N GLU A 14 -17.09 -20.02 -7.02
CA GLU A 14 -18.36 -20.75 -7.07
C GLU A 14 -19.54 -19.84 -7.39
N ILE A 15 -19.37 -18.51 -7.27
CA ILE A 15 -20.48 -17.55 -7.45
C ILE A 15 -20.91 -17.46 -8.92
N ASP A 16 -19.98 -17.55 -9.88
CA ASP A 16 -20.31 -17.52 -11.31
C ASP A 16 -21.09 -18.77 -11.77
N LYS A 17 -21.00 -19.86 -10.99
CA LYS A 17 -21.72 -21.12 -11.22
C LYS A 17 -22.98 -21.22 -10.35
N PHE A 18 -23.22 -20.25 -9.48
CA PHE A 18 -24.36 -20.26 -8.57
C PHE A 18 -25.66 -20.04 -9.36
N LYS A 19 -26.55 -21.02 -9.31
CA LYS A 19 -27.87 -20.96 -9.96
C LYS A 19 -28.90 -20.52 -8.94
N GLY A 20 -29.14 -19.22 -8.85
CA GLY A 20 -30.12 -18.63 -7.94
C GLY A 20 -30.01 -17.12 -7.86
N GLN A 21 -30.62 -16.54 -6.83
CA GLN A 21 -30.65 -15.09 -6.63
C GLN A 21 -29.36 -14.59 -6.00
N LEU A 22 -28.80 -13.52 -6.55
CA LEU A 22 -27.67 -12.79 -5.99
C LEU A 22 -28.16 -11.53 -5.28
N ILE A 23 -27.86 -11.38 -3.99
CA ILE A 23 -28.28 -10.22 -3.20
C ILE A 23 -27.05 -9.47 -2.69
N ASP A 24 -26.96 -8.19 -3.06
CA ASP A 24 -25.94 -7.26 -2.59
C ASP A 24 -26.48 -6.42 -1.44
N VAL A 25 -25.95 -6.61 -0.23
CA VAL A 25 -26.42 -5.90 0.97
C VAL A 25 -25.59 -4.66 1.32
N ARG A 26 -24.80 -4.18 0.36
CA ARG A 26 -24.09 -2.89 0.46
C ARG A 26 -25.04 -1.72 0.30
N GLU A 27 -24.57 -0.53 0.68
CA GLU A 27 -25.30 0.71 0.43
C GLU A 27 -25.27 1.05 -1.07
N PRO A 28 -26.27 1.77 -1.62
CA PRO A 28 -26.37 2.04 -3.05
C PRO A 28 -25.12 2.72 -3.65
N PHE A 29 -24.50 3.64 -2.90
CA PHE A 29 -23.27 4.31 -3.33
C PHE A 29 -22.08 3.36 -3.50
N GLU A 30 -22.05 2.21 -2.79
CA GLU A 30 -21.00 1.20 -2.96
C GLU A 30 -21.25 0.35 -4.22
N VAL A 31 -22.50 0.22 -4.65
CA VAL A 31 -22.92 -0.53 -5.85
C VAL A 31 -22.64 0.27 -7.12
N GLU A 32 -22.78 1.60 -7.05
CA GLU A 32 -22.38 2.52 -8.13
C GLU A 32 -20.89 2.39 -8.51
N LEU A 33 -20.05 1.97 -7.56
CA LEU A 33 -18.61 1.72 -7.76
C LEU A 33 -18.30 0.33 -8.33
N GLY A 34 -19.33 -0.49 -8.57
CA GLY A 34 -19.21 -1.85 -9.13
C GLY A 34 -19.93 -2.89 -8.28
N ALA A 35 -20.49 -3.91 -8.94
CA ALA A 35 -21.24 -5.01 -8.31
C ALA A 35 -21.14 -6.32 -9.11
N ILE A 36 -21.51 -7.44 -8.50
CA ILE A 36 -21.56 -8.74 -9.21
C ILE A 36 -22.70 -8.68 -10.24
N LYS A 37 -22.42 -9.07 -11.48
CA LYS A 37 -23.41 -9.00 -12.56
C LYS A 37 -24.66 -9.83 -12.21
N GLY A 38 -25.83 -9.20 -12.29
CA GLY A 38 -27.11 -9.84 -11.96
C GLY A 38 -27.47 -9.80 -10.46
N ALA A 39 -26.64 -9.17 -9.61
CA ALA A 39 -26.99 -8.96 -8.22
C ALA A 39 -28.06 -7.88 -8.05
N LYS A 40 -29.04 -8.17 -7.20
CA LYS A 40 -30.05 -7.21 -6.75
C LYS A 40 -29.56 -6.52 -5.47
N ASN A 41 -29.49 -5.19 -5.48
CA ASN A 41 -29.10 -4.43 -4.30
C ASN A 41 -30.29 -4.27 -3.34
N ILE A 42 -30.12 -4.76 -2.11
CA ILE A 42 -31.04 -4.57 -0.99
C ILE A 42 -30.18 -4.29 0.24
N PRO A 43 -29.94 -3.01 0.62
CA PRO A 43 -29.05 -2.66 1.73
C PRO A 43 -29.42 -3.40 3.03
N LEU A 44 -28.42 -3.80 3.81
CA LEU A 44 -28.64 -4.60 5.02
C LEU A 44 -29.67 -3.95 5.98
N GLY A 45 -29.65 -2.62 6.10
CA GLY A 45 -30.60 -1.88 6.95
C GLY A 45 -32.05 -1.96 6.50
N ASN A 46 -32.29 -2.22 5.21
CA ASN A 46 -33.63 -2.32 4.61
C ASN A 46 -34.07 -3.76 4.32
N LEU A 47 -33.17 -4.74 4.48
CA LEU A 47 -33.37 -6.13 4.06
C LEU A 47 -34.62 -6.77 4.68
N GLU A 48 -34.90 -6.52 5.96
CA GLU A 48 -36.06 -7.07 6.65
C GLU A 48 -37.40 -6.52 6.12
N ASN A 49 -37.42 -5.25 5.69
CA ASN A 49 -38.61 -4.61 5.14
C ASN A 49 -38.87 -5.02 3.67
N GLU A 50 -37.84 -5.53 2.99
CA GLU A 50 -37.89 -5.87 1.56
C GLU A 50 -37.89 -7.38 1.29
N LEU A 51 -38.11 -8.21 2.33
CA LEU A 51 -38.18 -9.67 2.20
C LEU A 51 -39.18 -10.14 1.14
N ALA A 52 -40.28 -9.42 0.94
CA ALA A 52 -41.29 -9.76 -0.08
C ALA A 52 -40.76 -9.71 -1.52
N GLN A 53 -39.62 -9.03 -1.75
CA GLN A 53 -39.03 -8.92 -3.07
C GLN A 53 -38.00 -10.02 -3.39
N ILE A 54 -37.81 -10.97 -2.47
CA ILE A 54 -36.88 -12.08 -2.60
C ILE A 54 -37.71 -13.36 -2.79
N ASP A 55 -37.46 -14.11 -3.86
CA ASP A 55 -38.16 -15.37 -4.07
C ASP A 55 -37.68 -16.42 -3.05
N LYS A 56 -38.62 -17.01 -2.31
CA LYS A 56 -38.31 -18.02 -1.28
C LYS A 56 -38.03 -19.39 -1.87
N ASN A 57 -38.41 -19.63 -3.13
CA ASN A 57 -38.25 -20.93 -3.80
C ASN A 57 -36.89 -21.11 -4.45
N GLU A 58 -36.13 -20.03 -4.65
CA GLU A 58 -34.79 -20.08 -5.23
C GLU A 58 -33.69 -19.96 -4.16
N PRO A 59 -32.54 -20.65 -4.33
CA PRO A 59 -31.41 -20.46 -3.45
C PRO A 59 -30.83 -19.05 -3.62
N ILE A 60 -30.36 -18.47 -2.52
CA ILE A 60 -29.85 -17.10 -2.47
C ILE A 60 -28.37 -17.12 -2.09
N ALA A 61 -27.54 -16.41 -2.86
CA ALA A 61 -26.21 -16.04 -2.43
C ALA A 61 -26.20 -14.55 -2.06
N VAL A 62 -25.79 -14.26 -0.84
CA VAL A 62 -25.72 -12.90 -0.31
C VAL A 62 -24.28 -12.47 -0.11
N TYR A 63 -23.98 -11.21 -0.41
CA TYR A 63 -22.64 -10.66 -0.22
C TYR A 63 -22.67 -9.19 0.20
N CYS A 64 -21.55 -8.72 0.74
CA CYS A 64 -21.29 -7.31 0.97
C CYS A 64 -19.87 -6.96 0.51
N GLN A 65 -19.29 -5.83 0.94
CA GLN A 65 -17.92 -5.48 0.52
C GLN A 65 -16.84 -6.51 0.90
N VAL A 66 -16.85 -7.02 2.13
CA VAL A 66 -15.80 -7.93 2.69
C VAL A 66 -16.35 -9.18 3.40
N GLY A 67 -17.63 -9.52 3.22
CA GLY A 67 -18.30 -10.69 3.81
C GLY A 67 -18.92 -10.53 5.21
N LYS A 68 -18.60 -9.47 5.99
CA LYS A 68 -19.15 -9.28 7.36
C LYS A 68 -20.65 -8.95 7.39
N ARG A 69 -21.10 -7.97 6.59
CA ARG A 69 -22.54 -7.62 6.46
C ARG A 69 -23.31 -8.74 5.77
N GLY A 70 -22.69 -9.42 4.80
CA GLY A 70 -23.25 -10.61 4.15
C GLY A 70 -23.58 -11.73 5.14
N ALA A 71 -22.70 -12.02 6.10
CA ALA A 71 -22.97 -13.02 7.13
C ALA A 71 -24.21 -12.67 7.99
N LYS A 72 -24.36 -11.39 8.37
CA LYS A 72 -25.54 -10.91 9.11
C LYS A 72 -26.82 -11.01 8.27
N ALA A 73 -26.74 -10.67 6.99
CA ALA A 73 -27.85 -10.82 6.06
C ALA A 73 -28.25 -12.30 5.87
N ALA A 74 -27.27 -13.20 5.75
CA ALA A 74 -27.52 -14.63 5.64
C ALA A 74 -28.20 -15.19 6.89
N GLU A 75 -27.79 -14.75 8.08
CA GLU A 75 -28.46 -15.12 9.34
C GLU A 75 -29.92 -14.65 9.36
N LEU A 76 -30.16 -13.38 8.98
CA LEU A 76 -31.49 -12.79 8.92
C LEU A 76 -32.40 -13.54 7.94
N LEU A 77 -31.91 -13.81 6.73
CA LEU A 77 -32.66 -14.55 5.71
C LEU A 77 -32.91 -16.00 6.13
N GLN A 78 -31.92 -16.68 6.73
CA GLN A 78 -32.10 -18.05 7.22
C GLN A 78 -33.15 -18.13 8.32
N ASN A 79 -33.20 -17.15 9.23
CA ASN A 79 -34.23 -17.06 10.27
C ASN A 79 -35.65 -16.89 9.70
N HIS A 80 -35.77 -16.25 8.53
CA HIS A 80 -37.04 -16.12 7.80
C HIS A 80 -37.34 -17.32 6.87
N GLY A 81 -36.50 -18.35 6.91
CA GLY A 81 -36.71 -19.62 6.20
C GLY A 81 -36.24 -19.61 4.75
N TYR A 82 -35.33 -18.71 4.37
CA TYR A 82 -34.70 -18.71 3.05
C TYR A 82 -33.53 -19.70 2.98
N ASN A 83 -33.32 -20.31 1.81
CA ASN A 83 -32.14 -21.12 1.52
C ASN A 83 -30.98 -20.22 1.08
N VAL A 84 -30.18 -19.75 2.04
CA VAL A 84 -29.14 -18.74 1.80
C VAL A 84 -27.74 -19.27 2.04
N VAL A 85 -26.81 -18.83 1.20
CA VAL A 85 -25.36 -18.97 1.35
C VAL A 85 -24.70 -17.59 1.40
N ASN A 86 -23.65 -17.44 2.20
CA ASN A 86 -22.86 -16.21 2.25
C ASN A 86 -21.63 -16.33 1.35
N LEU A 87 -21.38 -15.33 0.51
CA LEU A 87 -20.14 -15.21 -0.24
C LEU A 87 -18.99 -14.79 0.69
N GLU A 88 -18.02 -15.66 0.91
CA GLU A 88 -16.83 -15.33 1.69
C GLU A 88 -15.95 -14.30 0.96
N GLY A 89 -15.38 -13.37 1.74
CA GLY A 89 -14.57 -12.28 1.19
C GLY A 89 -15.34 -11.17 0.47
N GLY A 90 -16.62 -11.39 0.15
CA GLY A 90 -17.51 -10.39 -0.42
C GLY A 90 -17.11 -9.90 -1.82
N TYR A 91 -17.63 -8.74 -2.20
CA TYR A 91 -17.37 -8.11 -3.50
C TYR A 91 -15.88 -7.88 -3.74
N LYS A 92 -15.09 -7.56 -2.71
CA LYS A 92 -13.65 -7.37 -2.87
C LYS A 92 -12.95 -8.65 -3.32
N SER A 93 -13.25 -9.78 -2.70
CA SER A 93 -12.69 -11.07 -3.12
C SER A 93 -13.21 -11.51 -4.47
N TYR A 94 -14.46 -11.21 -4.81
CA TYR A 94 -14.99 -11.44 -6.15
C TYR A 94 -14.28 -10.59 -7.20
N HIS A 95 -14.12 -9.29 -6.96
CA HIS A 95 -13.46 -8.37 -7.88
C HIS A 95 -11.96 -8.68 -8.05
N SER A 96 -11.30 -9.19 -7.00
CA SER A 96 -9.94 -9.71 -7.09
C SER A 96 -9.85 -11.09 -7.75
N SER A 97 -10.96 -11.84 -7.86
CA SER A 97 -11.01 -13.17 -8.48
C SER A 97 -11.73 -13.20 -9.84
N GLU A 98 -12.40 -12.12 -10.23
CA GLU A 98 -12.69 -11.88 -11.64
C GLU A 98 -11.32 -12.00 -12.29
N PRO A 99 -11.10 -13.01 -13.16
CA PRO A 99 -10.00 -12.87 -14.06
C PRO A 99 -10.26 -11.54 -14.73
N LEU A 100 -9.31 -10.63 -14.65
CA LEU A 100 -9.23 -9.57 -15.64
C LEU A 100 -9.21 -10.31 -16.98
N VAL A 101 -10.40 -10.53 -17.56
CA VAL A 101 -10.55 -10.99 -18.94
C VAL A 101 -10.23 -9.76 -19.78
N ILE A 102 -8.97 -9.37 -19.71
CA ILE A 102 -8.33 -8.62 -20.76
C ILE A 102 -8.19 -9.65 -21.87
N ASN A 103 -9.06 -9.56 -22.88
CA ASN A 103 -8.88 -10.28 -24.13
C ASN A 103 -7.44 -10.11 -24.61
N SER A 104 -6.70 -11.21 -24.59
CA SER A 104 -5.27 -11.22 -24.77
C SER A 104 -4.78 -12.65 -24.92
N ASN A 105 -5.01 -13.25 -26.08
CA ASN A 105 -4.00 -14.17 -26.67
C ASN A 105 -2.73 -13.33 -26.94
N ARG A 106 -2.07 -12.83 -25.90
CA ARG A 106 -0.84 -12.04 -26.05
C ARG A 106 0.33 -12.96 -25.72
N THR A 107 1.15 -13.14 -26.73
CA THR A 107 2.34 -13.96 -26.69
C THR A 107 3.44 -13.24 -25.91
N ILE A 108 4.09 -13.97 -25.01
CA ILE A 108 5.38 -13.57 -24.46
C ILE A 108 6.36 -13.47 -25.64
N LYS A 109 7.01 -12.32 -25.78
CA LYS A 109 7.97 -12.07 -26.87
C LYS A 109 9.33 -12.65 -26.51
N ASP A 110 10.06 -13.18 -27.49
CA ASP A 110 11.40 -13.73 -27.28
C ASP A 110 12.45 -12.65 -27.00
N ASN A 111 12.25 -11.43 -27.52
CA ASN A 111 13.19 -10.31 -27.41
C ASN A 111 12.96 -9.42 -26.16
N ARG A 112 12.51 -10.01 -25.05
CA ARG A 112 12.22 -9.26 -23.82
C ARG A 112 13.48 -8.95 -23.01
N LYS A 113 13.48 -7.79 -22.36
CA LYS A 113 14.56 -7.38 -21.44
C LYS A 113 14.40 -8.17 -20.13
N PHE A 114 15.46 -8.82 -19.67
CA PHE A 114 15.42 -9.65 -18.46
C PHE A 114 16.10 -8.95 -17.28
N ILE A 115 15.47 -9.04 -16.09
CA ILE A 115 16.02 -8.54 -14.83
C ILE A 115 15.89 -9.61 -13.73
N GLU A 116 17.02 -9.91 -13.11
CA GLU A 116 17.03 -10.66 -11.85
C GLU A 116 16.97 -9.69 -10.67
N ALA A 117 15.93 -9.81 -9.84
CA ALA A 117 15.69 -9.04 -8.62
C ALA A 117 15.45 -9.95 -7.39
N SER A 118 15.82 -11.23 -7.49
CA SER A 118 15.85 -12.16 -6.37
C SER A 118 16.73 -11.65 -5.23
N GLY A 119 16.23 -11.79 -4.00
CA GLY A 119 16.85 -11.28 -2.80
C GLY A 119 16.59 -9.80 -2.53
N MET A 120 15.73 -9.13 -3.30
CA MET A 120 15.19 -7.83 -2.91
C MET A 120 13.88 -8.01 -2.13
N GLN A 121 13.55 -7.04 -1.29
CA GLN A 121 12.28 -6.95 -0.54
C GLN A 121 11.58 -5.64 -0.91
N CYS A 122 10.26 -5.54 -0.71
CA CYS A 122 9.51 -4.31 -0.98
C CYS A 122 10.18 -3.05 -0.35
N PRO A 123 10.33 -1.93 -1.10
CA PRO A 123 9.83 -1.67 -2.46
C PRO A 123 10.83 -1.97 -3.59
N GLY A 124 11.99 -2.57 -3.30
CA GLY A 124 13.11 -2.74 -4.23
C GLY A 124 12.75 -3.32 -5.61
N PRO A 125 11.98 -4.42 -5.70
CA PRO A 125 11.61 -5.00 -6.97
C PRO A 125 10.81 -4.05 -7.89
N ILE A 126 9.85 -3.29 -7.33
CA ILE A 126 9.03 -2.33 -8.10
C ILE A 126 9.88 -1.17 -8.61
N LEU A 127 10.81 -0.68 -7.79
CA LEU A 127 11.74 0.37 -8.22
C LEU A 127 12.57 -0.09 -9.42
N LYS A 128 13.08 -1.31 -9.39
CA LYS A 128 13.87 -1.87 -10.48
C LYS A 128 13.07 -2.05 -11.76
N VAL A 129 11.79 -2.41 -11.65
CA VAL A 129 10.86 -2.41 -12.80
C VAL A 129 10.74 -1.01 -13.38
N LYS A 130 10.44 0.00 -12.55
CA LYS A 130 10.28 1.39 -13.00
C LYS A 130 11.52 1.91 -13.74
N GLU A 131 12.70 1.82 -13.10
CA GLU A 131 13.97 2.28 -13.67
C GLU A 131 14.23 1.70 -15.07
N ASN A 132 13.82 0.46 -15.31
CA ASN A 132 14.04 -0.20 -16.59
C ASN A 132 12.94 0.04 -17.61
N ILE A 133 11.69 0.18 -17.17
CA ILE A 133 10.54 0.50 -18.04
C ILE A 133 10.60 1.95 -18.51
N ASP A 134 11.10 2.87 -17.70
CA ASP A 134 11.22 4.29 -18.09
C ASP A 134 12.06 4.45 -19.36
N ASP A 135 13.12 3.63 -19.53
CA ASP A 135 14.00 3.61 -20.70
C ASP A 135 13.50 2.78 -21.90
N MET A 136 12.37 2.08 -21.77
CA MET A 136 11.84 1.18 -22.82
C MET A 136 10.89 1.89 -23.79
N GLN A 137 10.68 1.31 -24.98
CA GLN A 137 9.68 1.77 -25.95
C GLN A 137 8.31 1.09 -25.73
N ASP A 138 7.24 1.74 -26.18
CA ASP A 138 5.88 1.21 -26.08
C ASP A 138 5.77 -0.19 -26.72
N GLY A 139 5.18 -1.13 -25.98
CA GLY A 139 5.04 -2.52 -26.42
C GLY A 139 6.28 -3.39 -26.21
N GLU A 140 7.40 -2.87 -25.74
CA GLU A 140 8.51 -3.71 -25.27
C GLU A 140 8.14 -4.43 -23.97
N GLN A 141 8.72 -5.62 -23.77
CA GLN A 141 8.44 -6.47 -22.63
C GLN A 141 9.65 -6.60 -21.72
N LEU A 142 9.38 -6.57 -20.42
CA LEU A 142 10.33 -6.75 -19.34
C LEU A 142 9.96 -8.01 -18.55
N GLU A 143 10.87 -8.98 -18.47
CA GLU A 143 10.74 -10.13 -17.56
C GLU A 143 11.54 -9.85 -16.28
N ILE A 144 10.90 -9.99 -15.11
CA ILE A 144 11.53 -9.83 -13.80
C ILE A 144 11.31 -11.06 -12.92
N HIS A 145 12.38 -11.53 -12.28
CA HIS A 145 12.33 -12.60 -11.28
C HIS A 145 12.58 -12.03 -9.88
N VAL A 146 11.71 -12.36 -8.92
CA VAL A 146 11.72 -11.78 -7.56
C VAL A 146 11.47 -12.88 -6.53
N THR A 147 12.15 -12.86 -5.38
CA THR A 147 11.90 -13.83 -4.28
C THR A 147 10.86 -13.36 -3.27
N ASP A 148 10.43 -12.11 -3.36
CA ASP A 148 9.38 -11.52 -2.55
C ASP A 148 8.01 -11.91 -3.11
N THR A 149 7.26 -12.73 -2.38
CA THR A 149 5.94 -13.19 -2.83
C THR A 149 4.88 -12.10 -2.80
N GLY A 150 5.09 -11.01 -2.03
CA GLY A 150 4.21 -9.83 -2.04
C GLY A 150 4.26 -9.06 -3.36
N PHE A 151 5.35 -9.21 -4.11
CA PHE A 151 5.55 -8.55 -5.40
C PHE A 151 4.46 -8.90 -6.43
N CYS A 152 3.88 -10.10 -6.36
CA CYS A 152 2.83 -10.55 -7.27
C CYS A 152 1.61 -9.60 -7.26
N SER A 153 1.17 -9.16 -6.08
CA SER A 153 0.09 -8.17 -5.98
C SER A 153 0.56 -6.74 -6.26
N ASP A 154 1.79 -6.41 -5.85
CA ASP A 154 2.34 -5.07 -6.05
C ASP A 154 2.53 -4.72 -7.54
N ILE A 155 2.96 -5.68 -8.36
CA ILE A 155 3.23 -5.45 -9.78
C ILE A 155 1.95 -5.27 -10.60
N GLU A 156 0.87 -5.96 -10.23
CA GLU A 156 -0.43 -5.79 -10.87
C GLU A 156 -1.04 -4.42 -10.56
N ALA A 157 -0.97 -4.00 -9.29
CA ALA A 157 -1.39 -2.68 -8.87
C ALA A 157 -0.56 -1.59 -9.55
N TRP A 158 0.77 -1.77 -9.61
CA TRP A 158 1.69 -0.81 -10.24
C TRP A 158 1.45 -0.70 -11.74
N ALA A 159 1.32 -1.81 -12.45
CA ALA A 159 1.08 -1.79 -13.89
C ALA A 159 -0.24 -1.07 -14.22
N THR A 160 -1.30 -1.41 -13.50
CA THR A 160 -2.61 -0.76 -13.66
C THR A 160 -2.54 0.75 -13.42
N ALA A 161 -1.88 1.18 -12.34
CA ALA A 161 -1.78 2.58 -11.99
C ALA A 161 -0.88 3.40 -12.94
N THR A 162 0.17 2.78 -13.48
CA THR A 162 1.12 3.44 -14.39
C THR A 162 0.74 3.33 -15.87
N GLY A 163 -0.36 2.66 -16.19
CA GLY A 163 -0.80 2.40 -17.57
C GLY A 163 0.01 1.32 -18.29
N ASN A 164 0.89 0.61 -17.58
CA ASN A 164 1.60 -0.57 -18.07
C ASN A 164 0.70 -1.82 -17.98
N ARG A 165 1.16 -2.94 -18.55
CA ARG A 165 0.35 -4.17 -18.60
C ARG A 165 1.15 -5.37 -18.12
N VAL A 166 0.60 -6.16 -17.21
CA VAL A 166 1.17 -7.46 -16.83
C VAL A 166 0.70 -8.51 -17.85
N ILE A 167 1.64 -9.21 -18.49
CA ILE A 167 1.41 -10.27 -19.49
C ILE A 167 1.40 -11.65 -18.83
N SER A 168 2.31 -11.87 -17.89
CA SER A 168 2.34 -13.07 -17.04
C SER A 168 2.79 -12.70 -15.63
N ASN A 169 2.31 -13.44 -14.64
CA ASN A 169 2.63 -13.25 -13.22
C ASN A 169 2.47 -14.59 -12.50
N GLU A 170 3.55 -15.35 -12.43
CA GLU A 170 3.53 -16.74 -11.94
C GLU A 170 4.41 -16.88 -10.71
N ILE A 171 3.96 -17.70 -9.76
CA ILE A 171 4.75 -18.04 -8.58
C ILE A 171 5.28 -19.46 -8.76
N GLU A 172 6.59 -19.60 -8.97
CA GLU A 172 7.28 -20.88 -9.09
C GLU A 172 8.41 -20.98 -8.06
N ASN A 173 8.46 -22.07 -7.29
CA ASN A 173 9.55 -22.34 -6.34
C ASN A 173 9.86 -21.18 -5.37
N ASN A 174 8.82 -20.54 -4.83
CA ASN A 174 8.93 -19.37 -3.94
C ASN A 174 9.62 -18.14 -4.59
N LYS A 175 9.53 -18.04 -5.92
CA LYS A 175 9.90 -16.88 -6.72
C LYS A 175 8.73 -16.45 -7.59
N VAL A 176 8.52 -15.15 -7.70
CA VAL A 176 7.60 -14.52 -8.64
C VAL A 176 8.33 -14.28 -9.95
N LYS A 177 7.76 -14.76 -11.06
CA LYS A 177 8.17 -14.47 -12.42
C LYS A 177 7.09 -13.64 -13.08
N ALA A 178 7.36 -12.36 -13.33
CA ALA A 178 6.41 -11.46 -13.97
C ALA A 178 6.96 -10.94 -15.30
N VAL A 179 6.11 -10.90 -16.33
CA VAL A 179 6.39 -10.23 -17.59
C VAL A 179 5.50 -9.00 -17.71
N ILE A 180 6.10 -7.83 -17.83
CA ILE A 180 5.41 -6.55 -17.94
C ILE A 180 5.65 -5.98 -19.34
N GLU A 181 4.59 -5.58 -20.03
CA GLU A 181 4.65 -4.85 -21.29
C GLU A 181 4.46 -3.36 -21.03
N LYS A 182 5.37 -2.53 -21.58
CA LYS A 182 5.23 -1.08 -21.52
C LYS A 182 3.97 -0.65 -22.27
N GLY A 183 3.04 -0.04 -21.54
CA GLY A 183 1.79 0.45 -22.11
C GLY A 183 1.98 1.80 -22.77
N ASN A 184 1.18 2.06 -23.81
CA ASN A 184 1.10 3.40 -24.41
C ASN A 184 0.32 4.30 -23.45
N ILE A 185 0.89 5.46 -23.12
CA ILE A 185 0.26 6.50 -22.29
C ILE A 185 -0.86 7.16 -23.10
N ASN A 186 -1.92 6.42 -23.40
CA ASN A 186 -3.11 6.92 -24.11
C ASN A 186 -4.38 6.23 -23.59
N GLN A 187 -4.52 6.09 -22.29
CA GLN A 187 -5.85 5.98 -21.67
C GLN A 187 -6.25 7.34 -21.10
N PRO A 188 -7.55 7.70 -21.17
CA PRO A 188 -8.04 8.90 -20.52
C PRO A 188 -7.83 8.71 -19.02
N LYS A 189 -6.85 9.43 -18.45
CA LYS A 189 -6.67 9.54 -17.00
C LYS A 189 -8.04 9.94 -16.44
N LEU A 190 -8.62 9.12 -15.57
CA LEU A 190 -9.47 9.66 -14.51
C LEU A 190 -8.64 10.80 -13.91
N VAL A 191 -9.07 12.03 -14.11
CA VAL A 191 -8.34 13.20 -13.62
C VAL A 191 -8.54 13.22 -12.11
N GLU A 192 -7.69 12.49 -11.38
CA GLU A 192 -7.43 12.81 -10.00
C GLU A 192 -6.92 14.25 -9.99
N THR A 193 -7.71 15.15 -9.44
CA THR A 193 -7.38 16.58 -9.37
C THR A 193 -6.23 16.87 -8.40
N LYS A 194 -5.70 15.85 -7.72
CA LYS A 194 -4.67 15.90 -6.67
C LYS A 194 -3.78 14.67 -6.77
N ASP A 195 -2.54 14.84 -7.21
CA ASP A 195 -1.60 13.77 -7.51
C ASP A 195 -0.38 13.89 -6.57
N GLY A 196 -0.50 13.36 -5.35
CA GLY A 196 0.56 13.50 -4.36
C GLY A 196 0.32 12.73 -3.07
N ALA A 197 1.40 12.47 -2.33
CA ALA A 197 1.36 11.84 -1.03
C ALA A 197 2.11 12.70 -0.01
N THR A 198 1.44 13.08 1.07
CA THR A 198 2.08 13.77 2.19
C THR A 198 2.14 12.87 3.42
N MET A 199 3.20 12.99 4.20
CA MET A 199 3.27 12.34 5.51
C MET A 199 3.98 13.20 6.53
N VAL A 200 3.43 13.26 7.75
CA VAL A 200 4.13 13.78 8.92
C VAL A 200 4.94 12.65 9.53
N VAL A 201 6.25 12.82 9.56
CA VAL A 201 7.17 11.95 10.30
C VAL A 201 7.43 12.60 11.65
N PHE A 202 6.63 12.23 12.63
CA PHE A 202 6.75 12.68 14.02
C PHE A 202 7.64 11.75 14.83
N SER A 203 7.54 10.44 14.58
CA SER A 203 8.26 9.42 15.34
C SER A 203 9.75 9.36 14.98
N GLY A 204 10.61 9.19 16.00
CA GLY A 204 12.06 8.99 15.87
C GLY A 204 12.50 7.54 16.09
N ASP A 205 11.60 6.58 15.88
CA ASP A 205 11.87 5.15 16.03
C ASP A 205 12.30 4.56 14.66
N LEU A 206 13.29 3.67 14.66
CA LEU A 206 13.88 3.05 13.47
C LEU A 206 12.83 2.35 12.60
N ASP A 207 11.96 1.55 13.20
CA ASP A 207 10.94 0.77 12.51
C ASP A 207 9.85 1.65 11.87
N LYS A 208 9.45 2.73 12.55
CA LYS A 208 8.49 3.71 12.00
C LYS A 208 9.10 4.59 10.92
N ALA A 209 10.36 5.00 11.11
CA ALA A 209 11.12 5.70 10.08
C ALA A 209 11.26 4.81 8.83
N LEU A 210 11.63 3.54 8.99
CA LEU A 210 11.72 2.58 7.89
C LEU A 210 10.38 2.44 7.16
N ALA A 211 9.27 2.27 7.90
CA ALA A 211 7.93 2.21 7.31
C ALA A 211 7.58 3.48 6.53
N SER A 212 7.92 4.67 7.06
CA SER A 212 7.70 5.95 6.38
C SER A 212 8.42 6.00 5.03
N PHE A 213 9.69 5.60 5.00
CA PHE A 213 10.49 5.60 3.78
C PHE A 213 10.08 4.52 2.77
N ILE A 214 9.65 3.34 3.23
CA ILE A 214 9.07 2.31 2.37
C ILE A 214 7.81 2.83 1.69
N ILE A 215 6.91 3.48 2.44
CA ILE A 215 5.68 4.06 1.88
C ILE A 215 6.01 5.21 0.93
N ALA A 216 6.95 6.10 1.30
CA ALA A 216 7.33 7.25 0.48
C ALA A 216 7.95 6.83 -0.86
N THR A 217 8.93 5.93 -0.84
CA THR A 217 9.56 5.41 -2.06
C THR A 217 8.59 4.58 -2.89
N GLY A 218 7.70 3.81 -2.24
CA GLY A 218 6.55 3.19 -2.90
C GLY A 218 5.69 4.21 -3.63
N ALA A 219 5.18 5.24 -2.96
CA ALA A 219 4.35 6.28 -3.57
C ALA A 219 5.05 7.02 -4.73
N ALA A 220 6.34 7.35 -4.58
CA ALA A 220 7.14 7.98 -5.64
C ALA A 220 7.35 7.03 -6.84
N SER A 221 7.44 5.71 -6.61
CA SER A 221 7.51 4.74 -7.70
C SER A 221 6.22 4.70 -8.54
N TYR A 222 5.06 4.97 -7.92
CA TYR A 222 3.77 5.15 -8.59
C TYR A 222 3.62 6.52 -9.27
N GLY A 223 4.65 7.36 -9.25
CA GLY A 223 4.65 8.67 -9.91
C GLY A 223 4.02 9.79 -9.09
N LYS A 224 3.69 9.55 -7.81
CA LYS A 224 3.17 10.61 -6.93
C LYS A 224 4.27 11.58 -6.52
N GLU A 225 3.95 12.87 -6.46
CA GLU A 225 4.78 13.84 -5.76
C GLU A 225 4.70 13.59 -4.26
N VAL A 226 5.82 13.21 -3.62
CA VAL A 226 5.83 12.84 -2.21
C VAL A 226 6.47 13.94 -1.37
N THR A 227 5.79 14.35 -0.31
CA THR A 227 6.33 15.27 0.71
C THR A 227 6.37 14.61 2.08
N MET A 228 7.54 14.55 2.69
CA MET A 228 7.75 14.07 4.06
C MET A 228 8.07 15.25 4.98
N PHE A 229 7.19 15.54 5.94
CA PHE A 229 7.35 16.61 6.92
C PHE A 229 7.89 16.06 8.24
N PHE A 230 9.16 16.31 8.52
CA PHE A 230 9.85 15.85 9.72
C PHE A 230 9.68 16.86 10.86
N THR A 231 9.08 16.40 11.95
CA THR A 231 8.77 17.21 13.12
C THR A 231 9.10 16.44 14.39
N PHE A 232 9.31 17.16 15.49
CA PHE A 232 9.75 16.57 16.77
C PHE A 232 10.84 15.50 16.60
N TRP A 233 10.62 14.28 17.10
CA TRP A 233 11.59 13.18 17.09
C TRP A 233 11.98 12.74 15.69
N GLY A 234 11.11 12.93 14.70
CA GLY A 234 11.35 12.65 13.29
C GLY A 234 12.52 13.46 12.72
N LEU A 235 12.85 14.63 13.27
CA LEU A 235 14.04 15.39 12.86
C LEU A 235 15.33 14.56 13.03
N ASN A 236 15.38 13.64 14.00
CA ASN A 236 16.55 12.79 14.21
C ASN A 236 16.78 11.77 13.09
N VAL A 237 15.74 11.49 12.28
CA VAL A 237 15.80 10.56 11.15
C VAL A 237 16.65 11.13 10.02
N ILE A 238 16.58 12.45 9.80
CA ILE A 238 17.25 13.15 8.70
C ILE A 238 18.51 13.91 9.14
N LYS A 239 19.11 13.52 10.26
CA LYS A 239 20.39 14.08 10.72
C LYS A 239 21.58 13.44 10.00
N LYS A 240 22.53 14.27 9.57
CA LYS A 240 23.84 13.87 9.05
C LYS A 240 24.65 13.13 10.10
N GLN A 241 25.47 12.20 9.62
CA GLN A 241 26.46 11.54 10.46
C GLN A 241 27.65 12.48 10.74
N ASP A 242 28.21 12.40 11.94
CA ASP A 242 29.50 13.01 12.31
C ASP A 242 29.61 14.54 12.20
N VAL A 243 28.50 15.27 12.38
CA VAL A 243 28.52 16.74 12.47
C VAL A 243 28.99 17.20 13.85
N LYS A 244 30.03 18.05 13.88
CA LYS A 244 30.48 18.73 15.10
C LYS A 244 29.70 20.03 15.28
N THR A 245 28.90 20.12 16.34
CA THR A 245 28.17 21.34 16.68
C THR A 245 28.75 22.01 17.93
N ASN A 246 28.87 23.34 17.90
CA ASN A 246 29.33 24.14 19.04
C ASN A 246 28.14 24.59 19.92
N LYS A 247 27.35 23.62 20.40
CA LYS A 247 26.18 23.87 21.26
C LYS A 247 26.58 24.17 22.71
N LYS A 248 25.82 25.05 23.37
CA LYS A 248 26.05 25.48 24.77
C LYS A 248 24.81 25.24 25.62
N GLY A 249 24.97 25.15 26.94
CA GLY A 249 23.86 25.07 27.89
C GLY A 249 22.94 23.86 27.64
N LEU A 250 21.62 24.12 27.64
CA LEU A 250 20.57 23.11 27.48
C LEU A 250 20.61 22.42 26.11
N ASP A 251 21.00 23.14 25.05
CA ASP A 251 21.13 22.60 23.69
C ASP A 251 22.16 21.47 23.61
N LYS A 252 23.24 21.58 24.40
CA LYS A 252 24.27 20.54 24.48
C LYS A 252 23.73 19.28 25.15
N VAL A 253 22.85 19.43 26.14
CA VAL A 253 22.20 18.32 26.84
C VAL A 253 21.23 17.60 25.90
N PHE A 254 20.35 18.34 25.22
CA PHE A 254 19.44 17.77 24.22
C PHE A 254 20.20 17.06 23.11
N SER A 255 21.25 17.69 22.57
CA SER A 255 22.08 17.10 21.51
C SER A 255 22.81 15.82 21.94
N TYR A 256 23.09 15.65 23.24
CA TYR A 256 23.71 14.43 23.77
C TYR A 256 22.68 13.32 24.01
N MET A 257 21.47 13.67 24.46
CA MET A 257 20.40 12.73 24.78
C MET A 257 19.72 12.16 23.52
N MET A 258 19.61 12.97 22.45
CA MET A 258 18.94 12.56 21.23
C MET A 258 19.83 11.71 20.31
N PRO A 259 19.24 10.83 19.48
CA PRO A 259 19.99 10.13 18.45
C PRO A 259 20.76 11.09 17.53
N LYS A 260 22.01 10.71 17.21
CA LYS A 260 22.89 11.54 16.38
C LYS A 260 22.56 11.48 14.90
N HIS A 261 22.08 10.34 14.40
CA HIS A 261 21.74 10.08 13.00
C HIS A 261 20.81 8.87 12.90
N ALA A 262 20.26 8.59 11.71
CA ALA A 262 19.37 7.47 11.38
C ALA A 262 19.86 6.08 11.90
N GLY A 263 21.18 5.87 11.93
CA GLY A 263 21.81 4.63 12.37
C GLY A 263 21.75 4.39 13.88
N LYS A 264 21.38 5.40 14.66
CA LYS A 264 21.29 5.35 16.13
C LYS A 264 19.86 5.42 16.65
N LEU A 265 18.86 5.41 15.77
CA LEU A 265 17.46 5.41 16.19
C LEU A 265 17.13 4.11 16.94
N PRO A 266 16.42 4.19 18.08
CA PRO A 266 15.92 3.02 18.80
C PRO A 266 14.75 2.41 18.02
N ILE A 267 14.40 1.16 18.31
CA ILE A 267 13.12 0.58 17.84
C ILE A 267 11.98 0.91 18.80
N SER A 268 10.78 1.09 18.25
CA SER A 268 9.59 1.55 19.01
C SER A 268 9.15 0.57 20.10
N LYS A 269 9.39 -0.72 19.90
CA LYS A 269 9.07 -1.81 20.83
C LYS A 269 10.24 -2.79 20.91
N MET A 270 10.41 -3.46 22.05
CA MET A 270 11.47 -4.46 22.28
C MET A 270 12.91 -3.92 22.16
N ASN A 271 13.15 -2.62 22.39
CA ASN A 271 14.50 -2.04 22.24
C ASN A 271 15.55 -2.70 23.16
N MET A 272 15.18 -3.13 24.36
CA MET A 272 16.04 -3.87 25.30
C MET A 272 17.43 -3.23 25.46
N GLY A 273 17.47 -1.91 25.73
CA GLY A 273 18.74 -1.17 25.87
C GLY A 273 19.56 -1.06 24.58
N GLY A 274 18.94 -1.22 23.40
CA GLY A 274 19.59 -1.19 22.09
C GLY A 274 19.86 -2.58 21.48
N ILE A 275 19.63 -3.68 22.22
CA ILE A 275 19.78 -5.04 21.70
C ILE A 275 18.78 -5.30 20.57
N GLY A 276 17.52 -4.90 20.73
CA GLY A 276 16.50 -5.09 19.70
C GLY A 276 16.84 -4.34 18.41
N SER A 277 17.37 -3.12 18.53
CA SER A 277 17.82 -2.32 17.38
C SER A 277 18.97 -2.97 16.61
N ARG A 278 19.87 -3.69 17.30
CA ARG A 278 20.93 -4.48 16.64
C ARG A 278 20.36 -5.74 15.98
N MET A 279 19.46 -6.44 16.67
CA MET A 279 18.82 -7.66 16.17
C MET A 279 18.03 -7.39 14.89
N ILE A 280 17.20 -6.35 14.85
CA ILE A 280 16.40 -6.05 13.66
C ILE A 280 17.29 -5.67 12.47
N ARG A 281 18.38 -4.91 12.68
CA ARG A 281 19.34 -4.55 11.63
C ARG A 281 20.08 -5.77 11.10
N TYR A 282 20.45 -6.70 11.97
CA TYR A 282 21.02 -7.98 11.56
C TYR A 282 20.05 -8.76 10.66
N VAL A 283 18.79 -8.92 11.09
CA VAL A 283 17.76 -9.61 10.31
C VAL A 283 17.50 -8.90 8.98
N MET A 284 17.45 -7.57 8.97
CA MET A 284 17.30 -6.77 7.75
C MET A 284 18.46 -7.05 6.77
N ASN A 285 19.71 -7.04 7.25
CA ASN A 285 20.87 -7.31 6.43
C ASN A 285 20.86 -8.74 5.85
N GLU A 286 20.54 -9.74 6.67
CA GLU A 286 20.38 -11.14 6.22
C GLU A 286 19.29 -11.27 5.15
N LYS A 287 18.19 -10.53 5.32
CA LYS A 287 17.08 -10.49 4.36
C LYS A 287 17.27 -9.48 3.24
N LYS A 288 18.45 -8.87 3.13
CA LYS A 288 18.79 -7.87 2.09
C LYS A 288 17.77 -6.72 2.01
N VAL A 289 17.21 -6.33 3.15
CA VAL A 289 16.42 -5.11 3.29
C VAL A 289 17.40 -3.95 3.42
N ASP A 290 17.22 -2.92 2.59
CA ASP A 290 18.04 -1.72 2.64
C ASP A 290 18.02 -1.09 4.03
N SER A 291 19.16 -0.54 4.44
CA SER A 291 19.22 0.23 5.67
C SER A 291 18.42 1.54 5.53
N LEU A 292 18.02 2.13 6.65
CA LEU A 292 17.30 3.40 6.65
C LEU A 292 18.07 4.50 5.92
N GLU A 293 19.41 4.52 6.05
CA GLU A 293 20.30 5.46 5.36
C GLU A 293 20.23 5.29 3.83
N ILE A 294 20.22 4.04 3.34
CA ILE A 294 20.07 3.75 1.91
C ILE A 294 18.67 4.16 1.44
N MET A 295 17.62 3.91 2.24
CA MET A 295 16.26 4.31 1.89
C MET A 295 16.08 5.83 1.84
N ILE A 296 16.73 6.59 2.73
CA ILE A 296 16.77 8.05 2.69
C ILE A 296 17.38 8.52 1.36
N ALA A 297 18.56 7.99 1.00
CA ALA A 297 19.22 8.36 -0.25
C ALA A 297 18.38 8.01 -1.49
N LYS A 298 17.72 6.84 -1.50
CA LYS A 298 16.78 6.46 -2.58
C LYS A 298 15.59 7.40 -2.67
N ALA A 299 15.01 7.80 -1.54
CA ALA A 299 13.91 8.76 -1.54
C ALA A 299 14.36 10.10 -2.14
N GLN A 300 15.56 10.60 -1.80
CA GLN A 300 16.11 11.82 -2.40
C GLN A 300 16.30 11.69 -3.91
N SER A 301 16.89 10.57 -4.39
CA SER A 301 17.08 10.36 -5.83
C SER A 301 15.77 10.24 -6.62
N MET A 302 14.69 9.82 -5.95
CA MET A 302 13.34 9.77 -6.51
C MET A 302 12.58 11.10 -6.45
N GLY A 303 13.21 12.17 -5.96
CA GLY A 303 12.59 13.49 -5.86
C GLY A 303 11.61 13.64 -4.70
N VAL A 304 11.68 12.78 -3.67
CA VAL A 304 10.87 12.93 -2.45
C VAL A 304 11.27 14.21 -1.72
N LYS A 305 10.33 15.14 -1.58
CA LYS A 305 10.53 16.42 -0.90
C LYS A 305 10.57 16.21 0.60
N MET A 306 11.73 16.42 1.22
CA MET A 306 11.89 16.37 2.67
C MET A 306 11.81 17.78 3.26
N VAL A 307 10.91 17.98 4.23
CA VAL A 307 10.68 19.28 4.88
C VAL A 307 10.93 19.15 6.36
N ALA A 308 11.88 19.92 6.91
CA ALA A 308 12.12 20.02 8.34
C ALA A 308 11.26 21.13 8.97
N CYS A 309 10.56 20.77 10.05
CA CYS A 309 9.76 21.68 10.85
C CYS A 309 10.65 22.66 11.63
N THR A 310 10.65 23.92 11.21
CA THR A 310 11.43 25.01 11.83
C THR A 310 11.16 25.18 13.32
N MET A 311 9.89 25.18 13.73
CA MET A 311 9.52 25.27 15.15
C MET A 311 10.09 24.09 15.97
N SER A 312 10.06 22.87 15.43
CA SER A 312 10.64 21.72 16.11
C SER A 312 12.16 21.77 16.13
N MET A 313 12.80 22.30 15.08
CA MET A 313 14.24 22.54 15.07
C MET A 313 14.65 23.48 16.20
N ASP A 314 13.90 24.57 16.40
CA ASP A 314 14.17 25.53 17.48
C ASP A 314 13.98 24.89 18.86
N ILE A 315 12.86 24.17 19.07
CA ILE A 315 12.55 23.52 20.36
C ILE A 315 13.57 22.44 20.72
N MET A 316 14.03 21.67 19.73
CA MET A 316 14.95 20.55 19.94
C MET A 316 16.41 20.93 19.71
N SER A 317 16.68 22.22 19.50
CA SER A 317 18.00 22.78 19.24
C SER A 317 18.74 22.06 18.10
N VAL A 318 18.04 21.73 17.01
CA VAL A 318 18.60 21.09 15.81
C VAL A 318 18.93 22.17 14.78
N THR A 319 20.19 22.22 14.36
CA THR A 319 20.70 23.22 13.42
C THR A 319 20.63 22.72 11.97
N LYS A 320 20.65 23.63 10.99
CA LYS A 320 20.56 23.28 9.56
C LYS A 320 21.75 22.43 9.12
N GLU A 321 22.92 22.70 9.67
CA GLU A 321 24.17 21.99 9.39
C GLU A 321 24.13 20.53 9.85
N GLU A 322 23.25 20.21 10.81
CA GLU A 322 23.04 18.84 11.28
C GLU A 322 22.11 18.02 10.39
N LEU A 323 21.38 18.63 9.45
CA LEU A 323 20.44 17.92 8.57
C LEU A 323 21.10 17.52 7.25
N ILE A 324 20.63 16.40 6.67
CA ILE A 324 21.04 15.93 5.34
C ILE A 324 20.82 17.02 4.29
N ASP A 325 21.56 16.93 3.18
CA ASP A 325 21.41 17.87 2.06
C ASP A 325 20.02 17.73 1.42
N ASP A 326 19.60 18.73 0.64
CA ASP A 326 18.30 18.76 -0.05
C ASP A 326 17.05 18.72 0.86
N VAL A 327 17.21 19.13 2.13
CA VAL A 327 16.09 19.35 3.06
C VAL A 327 15.58 20.78 2.94
N SER A 328 14.29 20.90 2.67
CA SER A 328 13.56 22.18 2.74
C SER A 328 13.18 22.52 4.18
N TYR A 329 13.00 23.80 4.48
CA TYR A 329 12.64 24.27 5.82
C TYR A 329 11.27 24.92 5.78
N GLY A 330 10.35 24.47 6.64
CA GLY A 330 8.97 24.93 6.60
C GLY A 330 8.30 24.91 7.96
N GLY A 331 7.15 25.58 8.04
CA GLY A 331 6.21 25.45 9.15
C GLY A 331 5.03 24.56 8.76
N VAL A 332 4.04 24.46 9.64
CA VAL A 332 2.82 23.71 9.38
C VAL A 332 2.09 24.17 8.11
N ALA A 333 2.12 25.46 7.80
CA ALA A 333 1.47 26.03 6.60
C ALA A 333 2.09 25.50 5.29
N THR A 334 3.42 25.33 5.26
CA THR A 334 4.12 24.76 4.10
C THR A 334 3.64 23.34 3.83
N TYR A 335 3.57 22.53 4.88
CA TYR A 335 3.10 21.15 4.79
C TYR A 335 1.62 21.07 4.41
N LEU A 336 0.74 21.89 5.02
CA LEU A 336 -0.68 21.91 4.69
C LEU A 336 -0.93 22.31 3.23
N GLY A 337 -0.15 23.24 2.68
CA GLY A 337 -0.23 23.60 1.26
C GLY A 337 0.10 22.44 0.30
N ASP A 338 1.07 21.59 0.67
CA ASP A 338 1.37 20.36 -0.07
C ASP A 338 0.26 19.31 0.13
N THR A 339 -0.28 19.18 1.35
CA THR A 339 -1.38 18.24 1.67
C THR A 339 -2.67 18.60 0.95
N GLU A 340 -2.98 19.89 0.76
CA GLU A 340 -4.15 20.31 -0.01
C GLU A 340 -4.09 19.85 -1.47
N ARG A 341 -2.91 19.50 -2.00
CA ARG A 341 -2.71 19.01 -3.37
C ARG A 341 -2.52 17.50 -3.44
N ALA A 342 -2.44 16.83 -2.29
CA ALA A 342 -2.27 15.39 -2.17
C ALA A 342 -3.61 14.69 -1.90
N ASN A 343 -3.69 13.42 -2.31
CA ASN A 343 -4.83 12.54 -2.02
C ASN A 343 -4.51 11.47 -0.96
N LEU A 344 -3.24 11.36 -0.56
CA LEU A 344 -2.79 10.53 0.55
C LEU A 344 -2.17 11.41 1.63
N ASN A 345 -2.65 11.30 2.87
CA ASN A 345 -2.06 11.96 4.02
C ASN A 345 -1.88 11.00 5.20
N LEU A 346 -0.66 10.89 5.73
CA LEU A 346 -0.31 10.00 6.85
C LEU A 346 0.34 10.76 8.01
N PHE A 347 0.20 10.24 9.22
CA PHE A 347 0.94 10.70 10.41
C PHE A 347 1.61 9.50 11.05
N ILE A 348 2.94 9.54 11.18
CA ILE A 348 3.78 8.38 11.55
C ILE A 348 4.69 8.71 12.73
#